data_AF-A0A836CAL1-F1
#
_entry.id   AF-A0A836CAL1-F1
#
_cell.length_a   1.000
_cell.length_b   1.000
_cell.length_c   1.000
_cell.angle_alpha   90.00
_cell.angle_beta   90.00
_cell.angle_gamma   90.00
#
_symmetry.space_group_name_H-M   'P 1'
#
loop_
_entity.id
_entity.type
_entity.pdbx_description
1 polymer ?
#
loop_
_entity_poly.entity_id
_entity_poly.type
_entity_poly.pdbx_seq_one_letter_code
_entity_poly.pdbx_strand_id
1 'polypeptide(L)'
;MWWCSQAAVIEYARTVLGVEGANSAEFAPALDDAQRVVVFMPEGSRDRMGGTMRLGARETRIDAGSLAHELYGGASKVDERHRHRYEAARGRLELGEEEVNPDAVPALEGAGLRFVGRNSDGTGERMEVIELPRETHPFFIAAQYHPEFKSRPSKPAPLFIGLMRAAGARAAARRKRERQQETVEEAVEDGMPATDAPEAAPSA
;
A
#
# COMPACT_ATOMS: atom_id res chain seq x y z
N MET A 1 6.93 5.74 -1.31
CA MET A 1 5.66 6.47 -1.47
C MET A 1 5.58 7.01 -2.89
N TRP A 2 4.38 7.17 -3.43
CA TRP A 2 4.03 7.19 -4.86
C TRP A 2 4.39 5.92 -5.63
N TRP A 3 5.61 5.81 -6.16
CA TRP A 3 6.08 4.65 -6.94
C TRP A 3 5.89 3.30 -6.25
N CYS A 4 5.98 3.27 -4.91
CA CYS A 4 5.78 2.04 -4.15
C CYS A 4 4.37 1.48 -4.28
N SER A 5 3.35 2.34 -4.41
CA SER A 5 1.96 1.88 -4.59
C SER A 5 1.74 1.25 -5.97
N GLN A 6 2.28 1.87 -7.03
CA GLN A 6 2.26 1.34 -8.39
C GLN A 6 3.04 0.02 -8.48
N ALA A 7 4.26 -0.03 -7.94
CA ALA A 7 5.07 -1.24 -7.93
C ALA A 7 4.38 -2.38 -7.18
N ALA A 8 3.74 -2.08 -6.04
CA ALA A 8 2.98 -3.08 -5.28
C ALA A 8 1.79 -3.63 -6.07
N VAL A 9 1.04 -2.78 -6.79
CA VAL A 9 -0.08 -3.22 -7.64
C VAL A 9 0.42 -4.08 -8.81
N ILE A 10 1.50 -3.63 -9.48
CA ILE A 10 2.12 -4.38 -10.58
C ILE A 10 2.58 -5.76 -10.09
N GLU A 11 3.28 -5.82 -8.96
CA GLU A 11 3.76 -7.08 -8.41
C GLU A 11 2.61 -7.99 -7.96
N TYR A 12 1.58 -7.44 -7.33
CA TYR A 12 0.40 -8.20 -6.91
C TYR A 12 -0.33 -8.80 -8.12
N ALA A 13 -0.48 -8.03 -9.20
CA ALA A 13 -1.07 -8.53 -10.44
C ALA A 13 -0.26 -9.68 -11.07
N ARG A 14 1.08 -9.60 -11.04
CA ARG A 14 1.94 -10.66 -11.56
C ARG A 14 1.89 -11.93 -10.70
N THR A 15 2.00 -11.76 -9.39
CA THR A 15 2.22 -12.89 -8.46
C THR A 15 0.93 -13.53 -7.99
N VAL A 16 -0.12 -12.75 -7.71
CA VAL A 16 -1.37 -13.26 -7.14
C VAL A 16 -2.42 -13.48 -8.23
N LEU A 17 -2.55 -12.55 -9.17
CA LEU A 17 -3.50 -12.71 -10.29
C LEU A 17 -2.92 -13.51 -11.47
N GLY A 18 -1.60 -13.71 -11.52
CA GLY A 18 -0.96 -14.43 -12.63
C GLY A 18 -0.99 -13.67 -13.95
N VAL A 19 -1.18 -12.34 -13.93
CA VAL A 19 -1.17 -11.50 -15.14
C VAL A 19 0.29 -11.29 -15.56
N GLU A 20 0.79 -12.22 -16.36
CA GLU A 20 2.16 -12.16 -16.87
C GLU A 20 2.38 -10.88 -17.69
N GLY A 21 3.45 -10.16 -17.39
CA GLY A 21 3.76 -8.89 -18.04
C GLY A 21 2.94 -7.70 -17.56
N ALA A 22 2.09 -7.84 -16.52
CA ALA A 22 1.38 -6.70 -15.95
C ALA A 22 2.33 -5.54 -15.65
N ASN A 23 2.01 -4.32 -16.08
CA ASN A 23 2.91 -3.18 -15.94
C ASN A 23 2.16 -1.84 -16.03
N SER A 24 2.90 -0.75 -15.82
CA SER A 24 2.43 0.61 -16.08
C SER A 24 2.51 0.95 -17.57
N ALA A 25 1.50 1.67 -18.05
CA ALA A 25 1.49 2.27 -19.39
C ALA A 25 2.69 3.21 -19.62
N GLU A 26 3.22 3.83 -18.56
CA GLU A 26 4.42 4.66 -18.61
C GLU A 26 5.64 3.86 -19.08
N PHE A 27 5.85 2.67 -18.53
CA PHE A 27 7.04 1.85 -18.80
C PHE A 27 6.89 0.97 -20.03
N ALA A 28 5.66 0.55 -20.33
CA ALA A 28 5.37 -0.30 -21.47
C ALA A 28 4.15 0.26 -22.23
N PRO A 29 4.36 1.20 -23.17
CA PRO A 29 3.26 1.80 -23.92
C PRO A 29 2.51 0.84 -24.84
N ALA A 30 3.12 -0.30 -25.17
CA ALA A 30 2.57 -1.32 -26.06
C ALA A 30 1.91 -2.50 -25.32
N LEU A 31 1.55 -2.33 -24.04
CA LEU A 31 0.84 -3.36 -23.27
C LEU A 31 -0.57 -3.60 -23.82
N ASP A 32 -0.97 -4.86 -23.83
CA ASP A 32 -2.36 -5.26 -23.99
C ASP A 32 -3.20 -4.75 -22.81
N ASP A 33 -4.50 -4.54 -23.03
CA ASP A 33 -5.39 -3.98 -22.01
C ASP A 33 -5.43 -4.83 -20.73
N ALA A 34 -5.35 -6.15 -20.85
CA ALA A 34 -5.31 -7.07 -19.71
C ALA A 34 -4.05 -6.93 -18.83
N GLN A 35 -2.94 -6.46 -19.41
CA GLN A 35 -1.66 -6.27 -18.70
C GLN A 35 -1.52 -4.86 -18.11
N ARG A 36 -2.40 -3.93 -18.50
CA ARG A 36 -2.29 -2.52 -18.14
C ARG A 36 -2.97 -2.25 -16.80
N VAL A 37 -2.23 -2.48 -15.71
CA VAL A 37 -2.75 -2.34 -14.33
C VAL A 37 -2.51 -0.95 -13.74
N VAL A 38 -1.62 -0.16 -14.33
CA VAL A 38 -1.40 1.25 -14.03
C VAL A 38 -1.50 2.05 -15.33
N VAL A 39 -2.28 3.13 -15.31
CA VAL A 39 -2.63 3.96 -16.46
C VAL A 39 -2.57 5.44 -16.16
N PHE A 40 -2.25 6.22 -17.17
CA PHE A 40 -2.35 7.67 -17.12
C PHE A 40 -3.81 8.14 -17.04
N MET A 41 -4.16 8.82 -15.96
CA MET A 41 -5.45 9.47 -15.75
C MET A 41 -5.27 10.99 -15.58
N PRO A 42 -5.70 11.83 -16.55
CA PRO A 42 -5.61 13.29 -16.44
C PRO A 42 -6.59 13.87 -15.40
N GLU A 43 -6.24 15.01 -14.81
CA GLU A 43 -7.21 15.84 -14.07
C GLU A 43 -7.84 16.89 -14.99
N GLY A 44 -9.17 16.95 -15.04
CA GLY A 44 -9.94 17.93 -15.82
C GLY A 44 -10.66 17.37 -17.04
N SER A 45 -11.53 18.17 -17.65
CA SER A 45 -12.19 17.81 -18.92
C SER A 45 -11.21 17.93 -20.09
N ARG A 46 -11.24 16.95 -21.01
CA ARG A 46 -10.56 16.98 -22.31
C ARG A 46 -10.89 18.23 -23.15
N ASP A 47 -11.98 18.92 -22.82
CA ASP A 47 -12.48 20.11 -23.53
C ASP A 47 -11.71 21.40 -23.21
N ARG A 48 -10.85 21.39 -22.18
CA ARG A 48 -9.93 22.48 -21.85
C ARG A 48 -8.50 22.04 -22.19
N MET A 49 -7.82 22.78 -23.06
CA MET A 49 -6.41 22.49 -23.37
C MET A 49 -5.56 22.51 -22.10
N GLY A 50 -4.83 21.42 -21.86
CA GLY A 50 -3.96 21.20 -20.72
C GLY A 50 -4.70 20.53 -19.55
N GLY A 51 -4.54 19.21 -19.41
CA GLY A 51 -4.79 18.58 -18.10
C GLY A 51 -3.94 19.28 -17.04
N THR A 52 -4.28 19.20 -15.76
CA THR A 52 -3.44 19.75 -14.67
C THR A 52 -2.78 18.62 -13.88
N MET A 53 -1.52 18.78 -13.45
CA MET A 53 -0.89 17.84 -12.52
C MET A 53 -1.64 17.83 -11.17
N ARG A 54 -1.84 16.68 -10.52
CA ARG A 54 -2.43 16.62 -9.18
C ARG A 54 -1.36 16.99 -8.16
N LEU A 55 -1.22 18.30 -7.98
CA LEU A 55 -0.27 18.86 -7.04
C LEU A 55 -0.99 19.40 -5.81
N GLY A 56 -0.30 19.32 -4.67
CA GLY A 56 -0.74 19.97 -3.44
C GLY A 56 -1.50 19.05 -2.51
N ALA A 57 -2.19 19.65 -1.53
CA ALA A 57 -3.00 18.91 -0.58
C ALA A 57 -4.30 18.46 -1.25
N ARG A 58 -4.57 17.16 -1.23
CA ARG A 58 -5.82 16.56 -1.70
C ARG A 58 -6.42 15.72 -0.59
N GLU A 59 -7.75 15.69 -0.55
CA GLU A 59 -8.51 14.92 0.42
C GLU A 59 -8.68 13.48 -0.09
N THR A 60 -8.27 12.53 0.75
CA THR A 60 -8.47 11.10 0.58
C THR A 60 -9.53 10.64 1.55
N ARG A 61 -10.60 10.00 1.07
CA ARG A 61 -11.53 9.27 1.92
C ARG A 61 -10.93 7.93 2.29
N ILE A 62 -10.95 7.60 3.59
CA ILE A 62 -10.42 6.35 4.12
C ILE A 62 -11.55 5.46 4.62
N ASP A 63 -11.52 4.18 4.24
CA ASP A 63 -12.50 3.18 4.63
C ASP A 63 -12.36 2.82 6.11
N ALA A 64 -13.49 2.80 6.82
CA ALA A 64 -13.53 2.47 8.24
C ALA A 64 -13.05 1.02 8.48
N GLY A 65 -12.29 0.83 9.56
CA GLY A 65 -11.72 -0.49 9.92
C GLY A 65 -10.47 -0.90 9.15
N SER A 66 -10.00 -0.07 8.21
CA SER A 66 -8.70 -0.26 7.54
C SER A 66 -7.52 0.03 8.48
N LEU A 67 -6.33 -0.48 8.13
CA LEU A 67 -5.09 -0.11 8.82
C LEU A 67 -4.82 1.39 8.64
N ALA A 68 -5.07 1.94 7.45
CA ALA A 68 -4.99 3.38 7.22
C ALA A 68 -5.86 4.18 8.21
N HIS A 69 -7.12 3.79 8.40
CA HIS A 69 -8.05 4.43 9.33
C HIS A 69 -7.52 4.42 10.77
N GLU A 70 -6.97 3.29 11.22
CA GLU A 70 -6.34 3.17 12.54
C GLU A 70 -5.14 4.11 12.69
N LEU A 71 -4.25 4.15 11.70
CA LEU A 71 -3.06 4.99 11.72
C LEU A 71 -3.40 6.48 11.79
N TYR A 72 -4.44 6.91 11.08
CA TYR A 72 -4.93 8.28 11.11
C TYR A 72 -5.88 8.58 12.29
N GLY A 73 -5.96 7.71 13.29
CA GLY A 73 -6.71 7.95 14.52
C GLY A 73 -8.23 7.91 14.34
N GLY A 74 -8.72 7.13 13.39
CA GLY A 74 -10.15 6.99 13.09
C GLY A 74 -10.71 8.09 12.19
N ALA A 75 -9.85 8.80 11.46
CA ALA A 75 -10.30 9.81 10.51
C ALA A 75 -10.85 9.15 9.24
N SER A 76 -12.08 9.50 8.85
CA SER A 76 -12.70 9.04 7.59
C SER A 76 -12.20 9.80 6.36
N LYS A 77 -11.48 10.90 6.57
CA LYS A 77 -10.92 11.77 5.53
C LYS A 77 -9.58 12.31 6.00
N VAL A 78 -8.60 12.35 5.10
CA VAL A 78 -7.26 12.86 5.38
C VAL A 78 -6.79 13.73 4.23
N ASP A 79 -6.21 14.88 4.54
CA ASP A 79 -5.53 15.67 3.53
C ASP A 79 -4.06 15.25 3.45
N GLU A 80 -3.58 14.82 2.30
CA GLU A 80 -2.16 14.51 2.10
C GLU A 80 -1.62 15.20 0.85
N ARG A 81 -0.29 15.32 0.78
CA ARG A 81 0.35 16.06 -0.33
C ARG A 81 0.69 15.12 -1.47
N HIS A 82 0.15 15.44 -2.65
CA HIS A 82 0.50 14.78 -3.91
C HIS A 82 1.58 15.61 -4.61
N ARG A 83 2.53 14.91 -5.21
CA ARG A 83 3.66 15.51 -5.94
C ARG A 83 4.08 14.61 -7.09
N HIS A 84 3.14 14.24 -7.94
CA HIS A 84 3.45 13.39 -9.08
C HIS A 84 3.83 14.27 -10.26
N ARG A 85 4.86 13.85 -10.98
CA ARG A 85 5.43 14.61 -12.09
C ARG A 85 5.48 13.74 -13.32
N TYR A 86 4.89 14.23 -14.40
CA TYR A 86 5.28 13.83 -15.75
C TYR A 86 6.10 14.95 -16.39
N GLU A 87 7.26 14.58 -16.92
CA GLU A 87 8.06 15.39 -17.85
C GLU A 87 7.75 14.89 -19.27
N ALA A 88 7.37 15.81 -20.15
CA ALA A 88 6.79 15.52 -21.45
C ALA A 88 7.67 14.60 -22.34
N ALA A 89 7.32 13.33 -22.47
CA ALA A 89 7.67 12.60 -23.69
C ALA A 89 6.68 13.01 -24.79
N ARG A 90 7.19 13.72 -25.80
CA ARG A 90 6.54 14.10 -27.07
C ARG A 90 5.50 15.23 -27.03
N GLY A 91 5.98 16.46 -26.84
CA GLY A 91 5.43 17.65 -27.53
C GLY A 91 3.96 18.02 -27.32
N ARG A 92 3.23 17.32 -26.45
CA ARG A 92 1.84 17.57 -26.07
C ARG A 92 1.78 17.58 -24.55
N LEU A 93 1.41 18.72 -23.98
CA LEU A 93 1.17 18.87 -22.55
C LEU A 93 -0.14 18.16 -22.18
N GLU A 94 -0.09 16.84 -22.08
CA GLU A 94 -1.11 16.10 -21.34
C GLU A 94 -0.58 15.96 -19.91
N LEU A 95 -1.15 16.72 -18.98
CA LEU A 95 -0.82 16.59 -17.55
C LEU A 95 -1.86 15.69 -16.87
N GLY A 96 -1.37 14.71 -16.15
CA GLY A 96 -2.12 13.64 -15.52
C GLY A 96 -1.18 12.75 -14.75
N GLU A 97 -1.73 11.69 -14.15
CA GLU A 97 -0.99 10.86 -13.20
C GLU A 97 -1.17 9.39 -13.51
N GLU A 98 -0.11 8.63 -13.29
CA GLU A 98 -0.16 7.17 -13.33
C GLU A 98 -0.92 6.66 -12.09
N GLU A 99 -2.10 6.13 -12.36
CA GLU A 99 -3.07 5.61 -11.40
C GLU A 99 -3.31 4.12 -11.62
N VAL A 100 -3.83 3.45 -10.60
CA VAL A 100 -4.36 2.09 -10.79
C VAL A 100 -5.48 2.14 -11.81
N ASN A 101 -5.42 1.27 -12.82
CA ASN A 101 -6.46 1.16 -13.83
C ASN A 101 -7.79 0.78 -13.16
N PRO A 102 -8.84 1.60 -13.24
CA PRO A 102 -10.15 1.29 -12.66
C PRO A 102 -10.71 -0.06 -13.14
N ASP A 103 -10.42 -0.46 -14.38
CA ASP A 103 -10.88 -1.74 -14.94
C ASP A 103 -10.18 -2.95 -14.29
N ALA A 104 -8.98 -2.76 -13.74
CA ALA A 104 -8.23 -3.80 -13.04
C ALA A 104 -8.63 -3.95 -11.56
N VAL A 105 -9.28 -2.93 -10.97
CA VAL A 105 -9.61 -2.87 -9.55
C VAL A 105 -10.47 -4.05 -9.08
N PRO A 106 -11.57 -4.44 -9.76
CA PRO A 106 -12.40 -5.54 -9.29
C PRO A 106 -11.65 -6.88 -9.20
N ALA A 107 -10.75 -7.14 -10.15
CA ALA A 107 -9.92 -8.35 -10.13
C ALA A 107 -8.93 -8.33 -8.96
N LEU A 108 -8.27 -7.18 -8.74
CA LEU A 108 -7.31 -7.00 -7.64
C LEU A 108 -7.98 -7.13 -6.26
N GLU A 109 -9.16 -6.51 -6.07
CA GLU A 109 -9.95 -6.65 -4.85
C GLU A 109 -10.45 -8.08 -4.66
N GLY A 110 -10.93 -8.72 -5.73
CA GLY A 110 -11.37 -10.11 -5.69
C GLY A 110 -10.26 -11.09 -5.31
N ALA A 111 -9.00 -10.75 -5.59
CA ALA A 111 -7.83 -11.51 -5.17
C ALA A 111 -7.29 -11.12 -3.78
N GLY A 112 -7.89 -10.15 -3.10
CA GLY A 112 -7.58 -9.81 -1.70
C GLY A 112 -6.79 -8.51 -1.50
N LEU A 113 -6.35 -7.81 -2.54
CA LEU A 113 -5.73 -6.49 -2.38
C LEU A 113 -6.82 -5.45 -2.09
N ARG A 114 -6.74 -4.74 -0.95
CA ARG A 114 -7.78 -3.79 -0.57
C ARG A 114 -7.39 -2.38 -0.96
N PHE A 115 -8.24 -1.69 -1.71
CA PHE A 115 -8.15 -0.25 -1.92
C PHE A 115 -8.97 0.44 -0.84
N VAL A 116 -8.30 1.03 0.14
CA VAL A 116 -8.93 1.58 1.35
C VAL A 116 -8.91 3.10 1.40
N GLY A 117 -8.17 3.73 0.48
CA GLY A 117 -8.13 5.17 0.33
C GLY A 117 -8.51 5.54 -1.09
N ARG A 118 -9.52 6.38 -1.26
CA ARG A 118 -9.98 6.86 -2.55
C ARG A 118 -10.06 8.38 -2.54
N ASN A 119 -9.76 8.99 -3.68
CA ASN A 119 -9.86 10.43 -3.77
C ASN A 119 -11.30 10.91 -3.51
N SER A 120 -11.46 12.05 -2.84
CA SER A 120 -12.78 12.64 -2.61
C SER A 120 -13.11 13.81 -3.54
N ASP A 121 -12.14 14.28 -4.30
CA ASP A 121 -12.28 15.36 -5.28
C ASP A 121 -12.69 14.82 -6.67
N GLY A 122 -13.98 14.51 -6.83
CA GLY A 122 -14.55 14.13 -8.13
C GLY A 122 -15.30 12.79 -8.10
N THR A 123 -14.98 11.89 -9.02
CA THR A 123 -15.67 10.62 -9.28
C THR A 123 -15.39 9.52 -8.25
N GLY A 124 -14.35 9.68 -7.41
CA GLY A 124 -13.90 8.64 -6.48
C GLY A 124 -13.21 7.45 -7.16
N GLU A 125 -12.80 7.62 -8.41
CA GLU A 125 -12.21 6.57 -9.25
C GLU A 125 -10.73 6.30 -8.94
N ARG A 126 -10.03 7.21 -8.25
CA ARG A 126 -8.59 7.07 -8.01
C ARG A 126 -8.34 6.34 -6.71
N MET A 127 -7.50 5.33 -6.80
CA MET A 127 -7.13 4.47 -5.69
C MET A 127 -5.84 4.97 -5.06
N GLU A 128 -5.95 5.66 -3.93
CA GLU A 128 -4.85 6.39 -3.31
C GLU A 128 -4.13 5.60 -2.21
N VAL A 129 -4.81 4.65 -1.56
CA VAL A 129 -4.21 3.82 -0.51
C VAL A 129 -4.60 2.36 -0.70
N ILE A 130 -3.58 1.50 -0.74
CA ILE A 130 -3.72 0.04 -0.75
C ILE A 130 -3.24 -0.56 0.55
N GLU A 131 -3.85 -1.67 0.97
CA GLU A 131 -3.37 -2.51 2.05
C GLU A 131 -3.73 -3.99 1.80
N LEU A 132 -3.01 -4.89 2.48
CA LEU A 132 -3.42 -6.29 2.56
C LEU A 132 -4.29 -6.53 3.80
N PRO A 133 -5.08 -7.61 3.84
CA PRO A 133 -5.71 -8.08 5.07
C PRO A 133 -4.65 -8.35 6.14
N ARG A 134 -4.98 -8.08 7.41
CA ARG A 134 -4.00 -8.19 8.52
C ARG A 134 -3.57 -9.63 8.77
N GLU A 135 -4.47 -10.56 8.48
CA GLU A 135 -4.25 -12.00 8.47
C GLU A 135 -3.25 -12.43 7.40
N THR A 136 -3.18 -11.72 6.28
CA THR A 136 -2.19 -11.96 5.21
C THR A 136 -0.85 -11.34 5.56
N HIS A 137 -0.85 -10.08 6.01
CA HIS A 137 0.36 -9.41 6.44
C HIS A 137 0.06 -8.37 7.54
N PRO A 138 0.77 -8.41 8.69
CA PRO A 138 0.42 -7.60 9.86
C PRO A 138 0.53 -6.09 9.62
N PHE A 139 1.38 -5.67 8.67
CA PHE A 139 1.57 -4.28 8.29
C PHE A 139 1.98 -4.18 6.82
N PHE A 140 1.01 -4.18 5.90
CA PHE A 140 1.24 -3.87 4.49
C PHE A 140 0.33 -2.72 4.09
N ILE A 141 0.93 -1.58 3.77
CA ILE A 141 0.21 -0.39 3.32
C ILE A 141 1.11 0.38 2.34
N ALA A 142 0.53 0.84 1.25
CA ALA A 142 1.19 1.77 0.34
C ALA A 142 0.21 2.89 -0.02
N ALA A 143 0.74 4.11 -0.06
CA ALA A 143 -0.02 5.29 -0.42
C ALA A 143 0.60 5.98 -1.63
N GLN A 144 -0.27 6.54 -2.45
CA GLN A 144 0.09 7.33 -3.61
C GLN A 144 0.71 8.66 -3.18
N TYR A 145 0.11 9.34 -2.20
CA TYR A 145 0.61 10.61 -1.65
C TYR A 145 1.97 10.49 -0.93
N HIS A 146 2.54 11.66 -0.61
CA HIS A 146 3.84 11.83 0.04
C HIS A 146 3.68 12.28 1.51
N PRO A 147 3.53 11.34 2.45
CA PRO A 147 3.33 11.68 3.86
C PRO A 147 4.58 12.31 4.49
N GLU A 148 5.76 12.18 3.86
CA GLU A 148 6.98 12.87 4.28
C GLU A 148 6.81 14.40 4.31
N PHE A 149 5.99 14.98 3.42
CA PHE A 149 5.82 16.43 3.34
C PHE A 149 4.94 17.00 4.46
N LYS A 150 4.15 16.17 5.15
CA LYS A 150 3.35 16.60 6.32
C LYS A 150 3.96 16.15 7.65
N SER A 151 5.01 15.33 7.63
CA SER A 151 5.73 14.89 8.83
C SER A 151 6.45 16.05 9.53
N ARG A 152 6.33 16.13 10.85
CA ARG A 152 7.06 17.11 11.69
C ARG A 152 7.62 16.41 12.94
N PRO A 153 8.69 16.94 13.59
CA PRO A 153 9.22 16.34 14.81
C PRO A 153 8.17 16.13 15.92
N SER A 154 7.24 17.08 16.10
CA SER A 154 6.16 16.99 17.08
C SER A 154 4.93 16.20 16.60
N LYS A 155 4.82 15.95 15.29
CA LYS A 155 3.72 15.22 14.67
C LYS A 155 4.27 14.41 13.49
N PRO A 156 4.93 13.27 13.76
CA PRO A 156 5.47 12.44 12.70
C PRO A 156 4.35 11.87 11.84
N ALA A 157 4.65 11.59 10.56
CA ALA A 157 3.65 11.02 9.66
C ALA A 157 3.10 9.67 10.17
N PRO A 158 1.77 9.48 10.18
CA PRO A 158 1.13 8.26 10.68
C PRO A 158 1.67 6.96 10.09
N LEU A 159 1.88 6.92 8.77
CA LEU A 159 2.40 5.72 8.09
C LEU A 159 3.81 5.34 8.57
N PHE A 160 4.67 6.31 8.86
CA PHE A 160 6.03 6.04 9.35
C PHE A 160 6.02 5.53 10.79
N ILE A 161 5.20 6.14 11.66
CA ILE A 161 5.04 5.65 13.03
C ILE A 161 4.41 4.26 13.07
N GLY A 162 3.43 4.01 12.20
CA GLY A 162 2.84 2.68 12.00
C GLY A 162 3.90 1.64 11.66
N LEU A 163 4.76 1.94 10.67
CA LEU A 163 5.83 1.04 10.25
C LEU A 163 6.80 0.74 11.39
N MET A 164 7.24 1.77 12.13
CA MET A 164 8.15 1.60 13.26
C MET A 164 7.55 0.77 14.39
N ARG A 165 6.27 1.00 14.71
CA ARG A 165 5.54 0.21 15.71
C ARG A 165 5.40 -1.25 15.28
N ALA A 166 5.03 -1.49 14.03
CA ALA A 166 4.91 -2.85 13.50
C ALA A 166 6.26 -3.59 13.50
N ALA A 167 7.34 -2.92 13.10
CA ALA A 167 8.69 -3.48 13.16
C ALA A 167 9.12 -3.82 14.60
N GLY A 168 8.87 -2.91 15.55
CA GLY A 168 9.14 -3.14 16.97
C GLY A 168 8.35 -4.31 17.55
N ALA A 169 7.05 -4.40 17.24
CA ALA A 169 6.20 -5.50 17.67
C ALA A 169 6.68 -6.85 17.10
N ARG A 170 7.05 -6.89 15.81
CA ARG A 170 7.62 -8.08 15.17
C ARG A 170 8.93 -8.52 15.83
N ALA A 171 9.83 -7.57 16.11
CA ALA A 171 11.10 -7.87 16.78
C ALA A 171 10.88 -8.40 18.21
N ALA A 172 9.95 -7.82 18.96
CA ALA A 172 9.61 -8.29 20.31
C ALA A 172 8.99 -9.70 20.28
N ALA A 173 8.06 -9.96 19.34
CA ALA A 173 7.46 -11.27 19.16
C ALA A 173 8.52 -12.33 18.78
N ARG A 174 9.49 -11.99 17.93
CA ARG A 174 10.60 -12.87 17.56
C ARG A 174 11.46 -13.22 18.77
N ARG A 175 11.89 -12.23 19.56
CA ARG A 175 12.68 -12.45 20.78
C ARG A 175 11.95 -13.31 21.81
N LYS A 176 10.62 -13.15 21.94
CA LYS A 176 9.80 -13.99 22.82
C LYS A 176 9.80 -15.45 22.37
N ARG A 177 9.70 -15.70 21.07
CA ARG A 177 9.73 -17.04 20.47
C ARG A 177 11.10 -17.69 20.65
N GLU A 178 12.18 -16.96 20.39
CA GLU A 178 13.57 -17.40 20.60
C GLU A 178 13.78 -17.84 22.06
N ARG A 179 13.37 -17.01 23.05
CA ARG A 179 13.46 -17.37 24.47
C ARG A 179 12.62 -18.59 24.85
N GLN A 180 11.43 -18.73 24.28
CA GLN A 180 10.57 -19.89 24.52
C GLN A 180 11.21 -21.16 23.97
N GLN A 181 11.84 -21.10 22.80
CA GLN A 181 12.58 -22.22 22.23
C GLN A 181 13.78 -22.61 23.09
N GLU A 182 14.59 -21.65 23.54
CA GLU A 182 15.70 -21.90 24.47
C GLU A 182 15.21 -22.59 25.76
N THR A 183 14.08 -22.13 26.32
CA THR A 183 13.50 -22.72 27.54
C THR A 183 13.03 -24.17 27.32
N VAL A 184 12.47 -24.46 26.14
CA VAL A 184 12.03 -25.82 25.77
C VAL A 184 13.25 -26.73 25.55
N GLU A 185 14.29 -26.24 24.89
CA GLU A 185 15.54 -26.97 24.68
C GLU A 185 16.22 -27.32 26.02
N GLU A 186 16.33 -26.36 26.94
CA GLU A 186 16.89 -26.57 28.29
C GLU A 186 16.07 -27.59 29.10
N ALA A 187 14.74 -27.51 29.08
CA ALA A 187 13.87 -28.48 29.77
C ALA A 187 14.02 -29.91 29.23
N VAL A 188 14.20 -30.06 27.92
CA VAL A 188 14.44 -31.37 27.28
C VAL A 188 15.84 -31.90 27.62
N GLU A 189 16.87 -31.04 27.66
CA GLU A 189 18.23 -31.41 28.09
C GLU A 189 18.28 -31.87 29.57
N ASP A 190 17.51 -31.23 30.44
CA ASP A 190 17.38 -31.59 31.87
C ASP A 190 16.53 -32.85 32.13
N GLY A 191 16.08 -33.53 31.07
CA GLY A 191 15.43 -34.84 31.15
C GLY A 191 13.91 -34.80 31.36
N MET A 192 13.25 -33.66 31.14
CA MET A 192 11.78 -33.65 31.06
C MET A 192 11.32 -34.36 29.78
N PRO A 193 10.30 -35.25 29.86
CA PRO A 193 9.71 -35.82 28.66
C PRO A 193 9.10 -34.71 27.81
N ALA A 194 9.34 -34.73 26.49
CA ALA A 194 8.89 -33.69 25.56
C ALA A 194 7.36 -33.45 25.58
N THR A 195 6.58 -34.38 26.14
CA THR A 195 5.14 -34.26 26.35
C THR A 195 4.74 -33.31 27.49
N ASP A 196 5.65 -33.05 28.44
CA ASP A 196 5.45 -32.13 29.56
C ASP A 196 6.18 -30.79 29.37
N ALA A 197 6.94 -30.63 28.27
CA ALA A 197 7.59 -29.39 27.91
C ALA A 197 6.55 -28.34 27.44
N PRO A 198 6.71 -27.05 27.77
CA PRO A 198 5.79 -26.02 27.33
C PRO A 198 5.70 -25.96 25.80
N GLU A 199 4.48 -25.83 25.27
CA GLU A 199 4.23 -25.87 23.83
C GLU A 199 5.01 -24.77 23.08
N ALA A 200 5.79 -25.16 22.07
CA ALA A 200 6.55 -24.22 21.25
C ALA A 200 5.60 -23.31 20.46
N ALA A 201 5.94 -22.02 20.36
CA ALA A 201 5.10 -21.05 19.66
C ALA A 201 4.98 -21.39 18.16
N PRO A 202 3.76 -21.39 17.58
CA PRO A 202 3.52 -21.86 16.21
C PRO A 202 4.25 -21.01 15.17
N SER A 203 4.90 -21.63 14.18
CA SER A 203 5.50 -20.93 13.04
C SER A 203 4.40 -20.24 12.22
N ALA A 204 4.58 -18.95 11.96
CA ALA A 204 3.72 -18.17 11.05
C ALA A 204 4.18 -18.37 9.60
#